data_AF-A0A530GGI1-F1
#
_entry.id   AF-A0A530GGI1-F1
#
_cell.length_a   1.000
_cell.length_b   1.000
_cell.length_c   1.000
_cell.angle_alpha   90.00
_cell.angle_beta   90.00
_cell.angle_gamma   90.00
#
_symmetry.space_group_name_H-M   'P 1'
#
loop_
_entity.id
_entity.type
_entity.pdbx_description
1 polymer ?
#
loop_
_entity_poly.entity_id
_entity_poly.type
_entity_poly.pdbx_seq_one_letter_code
_entity_poly.pdbx_strand_id
1 'polypeptide(L)' 'MDLGIRGKKAIVCASSKGLGKGCAMALAEAGVDLVVNG' A
#
# COMPACT_ATOMS: atom_id res chain seq x y z
N MET A 1 -9.16 9.26 -7.94
CA MET A 1 -8.19 10.34 -8.22
C MET A 1 -6.94 9.68 -8.80
N ASP A 2 -6.30 10.26 -9.81
CA ASP A 2 -5.04 9.70 -10.33
C ASP A 2 -3.86 10.29 -9.53
N LEU A 3 -3.11 9.41 -8.87
CA LEU A 3 -1.96 9.77 -8.04
C LEU A 3 -0.62 9.60 -8.78
N GLY A 4 -0.61 9.09 -10.02
CA GLY A 4 0.61 8.87 -10.80
C GLY A 4 1.54 7.76 -10.25
N ILE A 5 1.06 6.92 -9.33
CA ILE A 5 1.85 5.85 -8.67
C ILE A 5 1.45 4.44 -9.13
N ARG A 6 0.53 4.30 -10.07
CA ARG A 6 0.10 3.00 -10.59
C ARG A 6 1.27 2.22 -11.19
N GLY A 7 1.39 0.95 -10.82
CA GLY A 7 2.47 0.05 -11.26
C GLY A 7 3.82 0.27 -10.56
N LYS A 8 3.93 1.23 -9.62
CA LYS A 8 5.11 1.33 -8.76
C LYS A 8 5.10 0.25 -7.69
N LYS A 9 6.26 0.00 -7.09
CA LYS A 9 6.44 -0.95 -5.98
C LYS A 9 6.59 -0.19 -4.67
N ALA A 10 5.99 -0.69 -3.59
CA ALA A 10 6.20 -0.15 -2.24
C ALA A 10 6.20 -1.25 -1.16
N ILE A 11 6.83 -0.95 -0.02
CA ILE A 11 6.78 -1.78 1.18
C ILE A 11 6.03 -1.03 2.29
N VAL A 12 5.13 -1.72 2.98
CA VAL A 12 4.44 -1.18 4.16
C VAL A 12 4.74 -2.04 5.38
N CYS A 13 5.54 -1.50 6.28
CA CYS A 13 5.91 -2.15 7.55
C CYS A 13 4.75 -2.10 8.57
N ALA A 14 4.70 -3.09 9.47
CA ALA A 14 3.68 -3.23 10.51
C ALA A 14 2.25 -3.11 9.95
N SER A 15 2.00 -3.76 8.81
CA SER A 15 0.75 -3.64 8.04
C SER A 15 -0.27 -4.73 8.35
N SER A 16 -0.05 -5.52 9.40
CA SER A 16 -1.01 -6.55 9.84
C SER A 16 -2.35 -5.97 10.33
N LYS A 17 -2.37 -4.76 10.90
CA LYS A 17 -3.58 -4.12 11.45
C LYS A 17 -3.46 -2.60 11.55
N GLY A 18 -4.57 -1.96 11.90
CA GLY A 18 -4.64 -0.53 12.18
C GLY A 18 -4.21 0.33 10.99
N LEU A 19 -3.45 1.38 11.27
CA LEU A 19 -3.01 2.36 10.27
C LEU A 19 -2.15 1.73 9.17
N GLY A 20 -1.23 0.81 9.52
CA GLY A 20 -0.38 0.15 8.53
C GLY A 20 -1.21 -0.64 7.49
N LYS A 21 -2.27 -1.33 7.94
CA LYS A 21 -3.21 -2.01 7.04
C LYS A 21 -3.97 -1.01 6.18
N GLY A 22 -4.46 0.10 6.76
CA GLY A 22 -5.16 1.15 6.01
C GLY A 22 -4.29 1.77 4.91
N CYS A 23 -3.03 2.08 5.22
CA CYS A 23 -2.07 2.60 4.24
C CYS A 23 -1.81 1.60 3.11
N ALA A 24 -1.62 0.31 3.43
CA ALA A 24 -1.45 -0.72 2.42
C ALA A 24 -2.67 -0.85 1.50
N MET A 25 -3.89 -0.81 2.05
CA MET A 25 -5.12 -0.88 1.24
C MET A 25 -5.26 0.33 0.30
N ALA A 26 -5.03 1.55 0.78
CA ALA A 26 -5.10 2.74 -0.05
C ALA A 26 -4.06 2.74 -1.20
N LEU A 27 -2.85 2.24 -0.94
CA LEU A 27 -1.82 2.10 -1.97
C LEU A 27 -2.20 1.02 -3.00
N ALA A 28 -2.77 -0.10 -2.56
CA ALA A 28 -3.25 -1.15 -3.45
C ALA A 28 -4.39 -0.65 -4.36
N GLU A 29 -5.33 0.13 -3.82
CA GLU A 29 -6.39 0.79 -4.60
C GLU A 29 -5.83 1.77 -5.64
N ALA A 30 -4.71 2.44 -5.33
CA ALA A 30 -3.97 3.26 -6.29
C ALA A 30 -3.18 2.45 -7.35
N GLY A 31 -3.25 1.11 -7.28
CA GLY A 31 -2.59 0.19 -8.21
C GLY A 31 -1.09 0.04 -7.99
N VAL A 32 -0.63 0.24 -6.75
CA VAL A 32 0.76 -0.02 -6.33
C VAL A 32 0.92 -1.51 -6.02
N ASP A 33 2.04 -2.08 -6.43
CA ASP A 33 2.42 -3.47 -6.16
C ASP A 33 3.15 -3.53 -4.80
N LEU A 34 2.59 -4.26 -3.83
CA LEU A 34 2.96 -4.12 -2.42
C LEU A 34 3.69 -5.32 -1.85
N VAL A 35 4.75 -5.04 -1.10
CA VAL A 35 5.30 -5.96 -0.09
C VAL A 35 4.76 -5.55 1.28
N VAL A 36 4.13 -6.47 1.99
CA VAL A 36 3.62 -6.24 3.34
C VAL A 36 4.42 -7.04 4.35
N ASN A 37 4.70 -6.45 5.51
CA ASN A 37 5.24 -7.17 6.67
C ASN A 37 4.29 -7.03 7.87
N GLY A 38 4.22 -8.10 8.66
CA GLY A 38 3.29 -8.25 9.78
C GLY A 38 3.69 -7.46 11.01
#